data_AF-X5X6B6-F1
#
_entry.id   AF-X5X6B6-F1
#
_cell.length_a   1.000
_cell.length_b   1.000
_cell.length_c   1.000
_cell.angle_alpha   90.00
_cell.angle_beta   90.00
_cell.angle_gamma   90.00
#
_symmetry.space_group_name_H-M   'P 1'
#
loop_
_entity.id
_entity.type
_entity.pdbx_description
1 polymer ?
#
loop_
_entity_poly.entity_id
_entity_poly.type
_entity_poly.pdbx_seq_one_letter_code
_entity_poly.pdbx_strand_id
1 'polypeptide(L)'
;MALALPILRENVWGIAFAAVLLGACIFAIMRPAAGHSSPIISLGRATGTVVSVLDASPNPKGWINGGFRYLYGIRLSENDLIFVYGDAETPRAMGSQVPVEQQHRQDGSETYRLLDE
;
A
#
# COMPACT_ATOMS: atom_id res chain seq x y z
N MET A 1 53.90 -1.73 -0.79
CA MET A 1 52.47 -2.02 -1.01
C MET A 1 52.34 -3.14 -2.03
N ALA A 2 52.21 -4.40 -1.60
CA ALA A 2 52.11 -5.53 -2.54
C ALA A 2 51.58 -6.82 -1.88
N LEU A 3 50.43 -6.78 -1.16
CA LEU A 3 49.83 -8.02 -0.61
C LEU A 3 48.30 -8.05 -0.60
N ALA A 4 47.60 -7.10 -1.24
CA ALA A 4 46.13 -7.09 -1.23
C ALA A 4 45.47 -7.89 -2.38
N LEU A 5 46.23 -8.28 -3.42
CA LEU A 5 45.65 -8.85 -4.64
C LEU A 5 45.36 -10.37 -4.63
N PRO A 6 46.17 -11.27 -4.03
CA PRO A 6 45.94 -12.71 -4.20
C PRO A 6 44.77 -13.24 -3.35
N ILE A 7 44.44 -12.57 -2.23
CA ILE A 7 43.37 -12.98 -1.31
C ILE A 7 41.98 -12.79 -1.92
N LEU A 8 41.82 -11.82 -2.83
CA LEU A 8 40.55 -11.56 -3.50
C LEU A 8 40.20 -12.67 -4.53
N ARG A 9 41.22 -13.34 -5.10
CA ARG A 9 41.03 -14.33 -6.19
C ARG A 9 40.55 -15.70 -5.71
N GLU A 10 40.97 -16.12 -4.52
CA GLU A 10 40.59 -17.43 -3.95
C GLU A 10 39.14 -17.48 -3.45
N ASN A 11 38.56 -16.32 -3.10
CA ASN A 11 37.21 -16.22 -2.57
C ASN A 11 36.20 -15.60 -3.55
N VAL A 12 36.53 -15.41 -4.84
CA VAL A 12 35.59 -14.86 -5.83
C VAL A 12 34.31 -15.69 -5.90
N TRP A 13 34.46 -17.02 -5.86
CA TRP A 13 33.31 -17.92 -5.85
C TRP A 13 32.47 -17.77 -4.57
N GLY A 14 33.09 -17.69 -3.40
CA GLY A 14 32.38 -17.46 -2.13
C GLY A 14 31.66 -16.12 -2.09
N ILE A 15 32.29 -15.06 -2.60
CA ILE A 15 31.71 -13.71 -2.70
C ILE A 15 30.56 -13.70 -3.71
N ALA A 16 30.72 -14.36 -4.86
CA ALA A 16 29.66 -14.47 -5.86
C ALA A 16 28.44 -15.24 -5.32
N PHE A 17 28.67 -16.36 -4.62
CA PHE A 17 27.59 -17.11 -3.96
C PHE A 17 26.88 -16.29 -2.88
N ALA A 18 27.63 -15.59 -2.02
CA ALA A 18 27.05 -14.73 -1.00
C ALA A 18 26.23 -13.58 -1.61
N ALA A 19 26.73 -12.96 -2.69
CA ALA A 19 26.03 -11.89 -3.40
C ALA A 19 24.75 -12.39 -4.08
N VAL A 20 24.77 -13.59 -4.68
CA VAL A 20 23.57 -14.22 -5.27
C VAL A 20 22.54 -14.57 -4.19
N LEU A 21 22.98 -15.11 -3.04
CA LEU A 21 22.09 -15.42 -1.91
C LEU A 21 21.44 -14.16 -1.31
N LEU A 22 22.23 -13.10 -1.11
CA LEU A 22 21.73 -11.80 -0.66
C LEU A 22 20.77 -11.19 -1.68
N GLY A 23 21.12 -11.23 -2.98
CA GLY A 23 20.26 -10.77 -4.07
C GLY A 23 18.94 -11.53 -4.11
N ALA A 24 18.97 -12.85 -3.97
CA ALA A 24 17.76 -13.69 -3.94
C ALA A 24 16.89 -13.42 -2.70
N CYS A 25 17.49 -13.23 -1.52
CA CYS A 25 16.76 -12.83 -0.31
C CYS A 25 16.09 -11.47 -0.49
N ILE A 26 16.82 -10.48 -1.00
CA ILE A 26 16.29 -9.13 -1.25
C ILE A 26 15.16 -9.19 -2.30
N PHE A 27 15.31 -10.00 -3.35
CA PHE A 27 14.29 -10.17 -4.40
C PHE A 27 13.04 -10.92 -3.90
N ALA A 28 13.20 -11.88 -2.99
CA ALA A 28 12.08 -12.58 -2.35
C ALA A 28 11.25 -11.66 -1.45
N ILE A 29 11.91 -10.70 -0.76
CA ILE A 29 11.24 -9.68 0.04
C ILE A 29 10.64 -8.59 -0.86
N MET A 30 11.31 -8.25 -1.96
CA MET A 30 10.80 -7.36 -3.02
C MET A 30 9.89 -8.08 -4.01
N ARG A 31 9.16 -9.13 -3.62
CA ARG A 31 7.95 -9.47 -4.38
C ARG A 31 7.12 -8.20 -4.37
N PRO A 32 6.89 -7.54 -5.53
CA PRO A 32 5.96 -6.44 -5.54
C PRO A 32 4.68 -7.07 -5.01
N ALA A 33 4.16 -6.54 -3.91
CA ALA A 33 2.75 -6.59 -3.66
C ALA A 33 2.14 -5.83 -4.85
N ALA A 34 2.06 -6.53 -5.98
CA ALA A 34 1.40 -6.09 -7.20
C ALA A 34 -0.09 -6.14 -6.84
N GLY A 35 -0.48 -5.17 -6.01
CA GLY A 35 -1.87 -4.86 -5.80
C GLY A 35 -2.48 -4.57 -7.16
N HIS A 36 -3.76 -4.93 -7.27
CA HIS A 36 -4.70 -4.41 -8.26
C HIS A 36 -4.78 -5.14 -9.61
N SER A 37 -4.82 -6.47 -9.63
CA SER A 37 -5.34 -7.18 -10.83
C SER A 37 -6.25 -8.38 -10.52
N SER A 38 -6.30 -8.84 -9.27
CA SER A 38 -7.26 -9.90 -8.92
C SER A 38 -8.70 -9.37 -9.00
N PRO A 39 -9.60 -10.05 -9.74
CA PRO A 39 -11.00 -9.66 -9.85
C PRO A 39 -11.68 -9.60 -8.49
N ILE A 40 -12.63 -8.67 -8.37
CA ILE A 40 -13.53 -8.61 -7.21
C ILE A 40 -14.57 -9.72 -7.39
N ILE A 41 -14.70 -10.59 -6.40
CA ILE A 41 -15.63 -11.73 -6.42
C ILE A 41 -16.83 -11.53 -5.50
N SER A 42 -16.71 -10.66 -4.50
CA SER A 42 -17.86 -10.24 -3.69
C SER A 42 -17.67 -8.83 -3.11
N LEU A 43 -18.81 -8.20 -2.82
CA LEU A 43 -18.90 -6.86 -2.24
C LEU A 43 -19.66 -6.95 -0.91
N GLY A 44 -19.13 -6.30 0.11
CA GLY A 44 -19.78 -6.05 1.38
C GLY A 44 -19.93 -4.55 1.61
N ARG A 45 -20.93 -4.16 2.40
CA ARG A 45 -21.09 -2.78 2.85
C ARG A 45 -20.87 -2.73 4.35
N ALA A 46 -19.96 -1.86 4.76
CA ALA A 46 -19.65 -1.58 6.15
C ALA A 46 -19.89 -0.09 6.44
N THR A 47 -20.00 0.25 7.71
CA THR A 47 -20.00 1.64 8.18
C THR A 47 -18.83 1.80 9.13
N GLY A 48 -18.02 2.82 8.91
CA GLY A 48 -16.87 3.11 9.74
C GLY A 48 -16.88 4.55 10.24
N THR A 49 -16.08 4.83 11.25
CA THR A 49 -15.89 6.19 11.78
C THR A 49 -14.56 6.74 11.29
N VAL A 50 -14.56 7.95 10.74
CA VAL A 50 -13.32 8.64 10.33
C VAL A 50 -12.53 9.02 11.58
N VAL A 51 -11.33 8.49 11.74
CA VAL A 51 -10.45 8.77 12.90
C VAL A 51 -9.24 9.62 12.54
N SER A 52 -8.89 9.73 11.26
CA SER A 52 -7.84 10.63 10.80
C SER A 52 -8.08 11.07 9.36
N VAL A 53 -7.68 12.31 9.06
CA VAL A 53 -7.73 12.88 7.71
C VAL A 53 -6.36 13.43 7.38
N LEU A 54 -5.78 12.98 6.27
CA LEU A 54 -4.52 13.49 5.73
C LEU A 54 -4.79 14.08 4.35
N ASP A 55 -4.39 15.33 4.11
CA ASP A 55 -4.33 15.87 2.74
C ASP A 55 -3.15 15.21 2.03
N ALA A 56 -3.46 14.30 1.12
CA ALA A 56 -2.49 13.50 0.38
C ALA A 56 -2.15 14.11 -0.99
N SER A 57 -2.59 15.36 -1.27
CA SER A 57 -2.33 16.03 -2.54
C SER A 57 -0.82 16.29 -2.74
N PRO A 58 -0.20 15.78 -3.83
CA PRO A 58 1.21 16.04 -4.12
C PRO A 58 1.52 17.49 -4.54
N ASN A 59 0.50 18.28 -4.93
CA ASN A 59 0.69 19.64 -5.46
C ASN A 59 -0.66 20.41 -5.50
N PRO A 60 -0.76 21.64 -4.94
CA PRO A 60 -1.97 22.46 -5.01
C PRO A 60 -2.39 22.89 -6.43
N LYS A 61 -1.56 22.69 -7.47
CA LYS A 61 -1.86 23.02 -8.88
C LYS A 61 -2.01 21.83 -9.84
N GLY A 62 -2.00 20.59 -9.35
CA GLY A 62 -1.88 19.38 -10.19
C GLY A 62 -3.17 18.63 -10.51
N TRP A 63 -4.35 19.23 -10.37
CA TRP A 63 -5.63 18.52 -10.39
C TRP A 63 -6.44 18.80 -11.67
N ILE A 64 -6.06 18.18 -12.78
CA ILE A 64 -6.87 18.25 -14.01
C ILE A 64 -7.88 17.08 -14.05
N ASN A 65 -7.93 16.18 -13.05
CA ASN A 65 -8.67 14.92 -13.23
C ASN A 65 -9.35 14.29 -11.99
N GLY A 66 -9.87 15.06 -11.03
CA GLY A 66 -10.85 14.52 -10.05
C GLY A 66 -10.34 13.39 -9.15
N GLY A 67 -9.03 13.28 -8.92
CA GLY A 67 -8.44 12.08 -8.34
C GLY A 67 -8.00 12.25 -6.90
N PHE A 68 -8.88 11.91 -5.95
CA PHE A 68 -8.60 11.65 -4.54
C PHE A 68 -7.61 12.58 -3.79
N ARG A 69 -8.14 13.45 -2.92
CA ARG A 69 -7.34 14.47 -2.22
C ARG A 69 -7.00 14.06 -0.82
N TYR A 70 -7.92 13.36 -0.17
CA TYR A 70 -7.80 13.04 1.24
C TYR A 70 -7.56 11.54 1.39
N LEU A 71 -6.60 11.20 2.24
CA LEU A 71 -6.44 9.87 2.77
C LEU A 71 -7.11 9.82 4.14
N TYR A 72 -8.16 9.01 4.25
CA TYR A 72 -8.93 8.83 5.47
C TYR A 72 -8.47 7.57 6.19
N GLY A 73 -8.14 7.71 7.47
CA GLY A 73 -8.11 6.56 8.39
C GLY A 73 -9.51 6.34 8.92
N ILE A 74 -10.08 5.18 8.66
CA ILE A 74 -11.45 4.82 9.04
C ILE A 74 -11.41 3.60 9.94
N ARG A 75 -12.04 3.73 11.10
CA ARG A 75 -12.19 2.65 12.07
C ARG A 75 -13.50 1.90 11.80
N LEU A 76 -13.41 0.64 11.41
CA LEU A 76 -14.57 -0.24 11.18
C LEU A 76 -15.03 -0.94 12.47
N SER A 77 -14.07 -1.27 13.35
CA SER A 77 -14.31 -1.87 14.67
C SER A 77 -13.22 -1.46 15.67
N GLU A 78 -13.24 -1.96 16.91
CA GLU A 78 -12.24 -1.59 17.93
C GLU A 78 -10.79 -1.84 17.50
N ASN A 79 -10.55 -2.87 16.68
CA ASN A 79 -9.21 -3.28 16.26
C ASN A 79 -8.98 -3.16 14.74
N ASP A 80 -9.95 -2.61 14.00
CA ASP A 80 -9.90 -2.57 12.54
C ASP A 80 -9.84 -1.13 12.03
N LEU A 81 -8.66 -0.76 11.51
CA LEU A 81 -8.35 0.55 10.95
C LEU A 81 -7.91 0.38 9.51
N ILE A 82 -8.67 0.97 8.59
CA ILE A 82 -8.38 0.96 7.16
C ILE A 82 -7.98 2.37 6.69
N PHE A 83 -7.26 2.43 5.58
CA PHE A 83 -6.95 3.69 4.92
C PHE A 83 -7.56 3.69 3.52
N VAL A 84 -8.38 4.70 3.24
CA VAL A 84 -9.04 4.86 1.94
C VAL A 84 -8.88 6.26 1.41
N TYR A 85 -8.73 6.35 0.10
CA TYR A 85 -8.73 7.60 -0.62
C TYR A 85 -10.16 8.09 -0.81
N GLY A 86 -10.41 9.37 -0.58
CA GLY A 86 -11.70 10.00 -0.86
C GLY A 86 -11.56 11.26 -1.69
N ASP A 87 -12.66 11.63 -2.33
CA ASP A 87 -12.73 12.75 -3.27
C ASP A 87 -12.48 14.08 -2.56
N ALA A 88 -11.91 15.04 -3.31
CA ALA A 88 -11.81 16.42 -2.90
C ALA A 88 -13.18 17.11 -2.79
N GLU A 89 -14.13 16.70 -3.64
CA GLU A 89 -15.46 17.30 -3.73
C GLU A 89 -16.37 16.91 -2.56
N THR A 90 -16.14 15.74 -1.96
CA THR A 90 -16.93 15.21 -0.84
C THR A 90 -16.08 14.99 0.43
N PRO A 91 -15.53 16.06 1.03
CA PRO A 91 -14.69 15.93 2.22
C PRO A 91 -15.49 15.36 3.40
N ARG A 92 -14.89 14.43 4.14
CA ARG A 92 -15.48 13.81 5.31
C ARG A 92 -14.83 14.34 6.59
N ALA A 93 -15.65 14.67 7.57
CA ALA A 93 -15.16 15.21 8.84
C ALA A 93 -14.57 14.11 9.72
N MET A 94 -13.57 14.44 10.54
CA MET A 94 -13.14 13.53 11.61
C MET A 94 -14.30 13.30 12.59
N GLY A 95 -14.52 12.05 12.97
CA GLY A 95 -15.64 11.61 13.80
C GLY A 95 -16.93 11.30 13.04
N SER A 96 -17.02 11.58 11.74
CA SER A 96 -18.22 11.23 10.96
C SER A 96 -18.29 9.72 10.70
N GLN A 97 -19.50 9.17 10.73
CA GLN A 97 -19.76 7.84 10.20
C GLN A 97 -19.87 7.90 8.68
N VAL A 98 -19.17 7.00 7.99
CA VAL A 98 -19.10 6.96 6.53
C VAL A 98 -19.34 5.55 6.02
N PRO A 99 -20.08 5.38 4.90
CA PRO A 99 -20.24 4.10 4.27
C PRO A 99 -18.96 3.69 3.54
N VAL A 100 -18.56 2.44 3.74
CA VAL A 100 -17.38 1.84 3.09
C VAL A 100 -17.81 0.57 2.38
N GLU A 101 -17.34 0.40 1.15
CA GLU A 101 -17.43 -0.85 0.42
C GLU A 101 -16.21 -1.71 0.73
N GLN A 102 -16.45 -2.93 1.20
CA GLN A 102 -15.45 -3.97 1.36
C GLN A 102 -15.48 -4.84 0.09
N GLN A 103 -14.35 -4.96 -0.58
CA GLN A 103 -14.21 -5.71 -1.81
C GLN A 103 -13.35 -6.93 -1.54
N HIS A 104 -13.97 -8.12 -1.59
CA HIS A 104 -13.26 -9.38 -1.47
C HIS A 104 -12.81 -9.83 -2.87
N ARG A 105 -11.52 -10.14 -2.99
CA ARG A 105 -10.89 -10.46 -4.27
C ARG A 105 -10.63 -11.95 -4.42
N GLN A 106 -10.50 -12.41 -5.66
CA GLN A 106 -10.27 -13.82 -5.97
C GLN A 106 -8.97 -14.38 -5.37
N ASP A 107 -8.01 -13.52 -5.05
CA ASP A 107 -6.74 -13.90 -4.41
C ASP A 107 -6.85 -13.99 -2.88
N GLY A 108 -8.05 -13.80 -2.33
CA GLY A 108 -8.33 -13.79 -0.89
C GLY A 108 -8.01 -12.47 -0.20
N SER A 109 -7.51 -11.46 -0.93
CA SER A 109 -7.27 -10.14 -0.36
C SER A 109 -8.55 -9.32 -0.21
N GLU A 110 -8.52 -8.37 0.71
CA GLU A 110 -9.61 -7.41 0.91
C GLU A 110 -9.11 -6.00 0.59
N THR A 111 -9.90 -5.28 -0.20
CA THR A 111 -9.67 -3.86 -0.47
C THR A 111 -10.89 -3.05 -0.08
N TYR A 112 -10.69 -1.79 0.29
CA TYR A 112 -11.75 -0.93 0.79
C TYR A 112 -11.90 0.30 -0.09
N ARG A 113 -13.14 0.74 -0.29
CA ARG A 113 -13.46 1.95 -1.03
C ARG A 113 -14.47 2.80 -0.25
N LEU A 114 -14.19 4.09 -0.14
CA LEU A 114 -15.16 5.05 0.42
C LEU A 114 -16.33 5.19 -0.58
N LEU A 115 -17.55 5.09 -0.08
CA LEU A 115 -18.75 5.31 -0.88
C LEU A 115 -19.20 6.76 -0.73
N ASP A 116 -19.72 7.33 -1.83
CA ASP A 116 -20.51 8.55 -1.75
C ASP A 116 -21.90 8.22 -1.16
N GLU A 117 -22.50 9.21 -0.48
CA GLU A 117 -23.79 9.05 0.19
C GLU A 117 -24.97 9.11 -0.79
#